data_AF-A0A946NIE0-F1
#
_entry.id   AF-A0A946NIE0-F1
#
_cell.length_a   1.000
_cell.length_b   1.000
_cell.length_c   1.000
_cell.angle_alpha   90.00
_cell.angle_beta   90.00
_cell.angle_gamma   90.00
#
_symmetry.space_group_name_H-M   'P 1'
#
loop_
_entity.id
_entity.type
_entity.pdbx_description
1 polymer ?
#
loop_
_entity_poly.entity_id
_entity_poly.type
_entity_poly.pdbx_seq_one_letter_code
_entity_poly.pdbx_strand_id
1 'polypeptide(L)' 'MKKNRHINKVAVIGSGIMGSRIACHFANIGVEVLLLD' A
#
# COMPACT_ATOMS: atom_id res chain seq x y z
N MET A 1 21.22 -2.34 -15.81
CA MET A 1 20.16 -3.31 -15.44
C MET A 1 19.35 -2.77 -14.27
N LYS A 2 18.05 -2.46 -14.45
CA LYS A 2 17.17 -2.12 -13.31
C LYS A 2 16.92 -3.41 -12.50
N LYS A 3 17.31 -3.44 -11.23
CA LYS A 3 16.92 -4.53 -10.31
C LYS A 3 15.40 -4.47 -10.12
N ASN A 4 14.70 -5.58 -10.39
CA ASN A 4 13.31 -5.74 -9.97
C ASN A 4 13.27 -5.70 -8.44
N ARG A 5 12.77 -4.61 -7.87
CA ARG A 5 12.56 -4.47 -6.42
C ARG A 5 11.16 -4.96 -6.11
N HIS A 6 11.06 -6.05 -5.36
CA HIS A 6 9.79 -6.49 -4.81
C HIS A 6 9.38 -5.54 -3.68
N ILE A 7 8.15 -5.01 -3.76
CA ILE A 7 7.53 -4.19 -2.72
C ILE A 7 6.66 -5.14 -1.88
N ASN A 8 7.04 -5.37 -0.64
CA ASN A 8 6.30 -6.26 0.26
C ASN A 8 5.53 -5.49 1.34
N LYS A 9 5.83 -4.20 1.54
CA LYS A 9 5.17 -3.32 2.51
C LYS A 9 4.92 -1.93 1.92
N VAL A 10 3.77 -1.34 2.23
CA VAL A 10 3.37 0.02 1.82
C VAL A 10 2.81 0.77 3.01
N ALA A 11 3.16 2.04 3.16
CA ALA A 11 2.48 2.96 4.06
C ALA A 11 1.61 3.92 3.27
N VAL A 12 0.34 4.09 3.66
CA VAL A 12 -0.58 5.07 3.09
C VAL A 12 -0.84 6.13 4.16
N ILE A 13 -0.59 7.39 3.82
CA ILE A 13 -0.84 8.53 4.71
C ILE A 13 -2.17 9.17 4.29
N GLY A 14 -3.12 9.26 5.22
CA GLY A 14 -4.48 9.74 5.00
C GLY A 14 -5.50 8.60 4.88
N SER A 15 -6.50 8.55 5.77
CA SER A 15 -7.52 7.48 5.83
C SER A 15 -8.79 7.75 5.01
N GLY A 16 -8.89 8.90 4.34
CA GLY A 16 -10.06 9.27 3.53
C GLY A 16 -10.41 8.27 2.42
N ILE A 17 -11.54 8.49 1.73
CA ILE A 17 -12.10 7.55 0.74
C ILE A 17 -11.06 7.05 -0.27
N MET A 18 -10.21 7.93 -0.78
CA MET A 18 -9.16 7.54 -1.72
C MET A 18 -8.04 6.73 -1.04
N GLY A 19 -7.55 7.16 0.12
CA GLY A 19 -6.47 6.50 0.87
C GLY A 19 -6.86 5.10 1.33
N SER A 20 -8.07 4.94 1.87
CA SER A 20 -8.65 3.65 2.22
C SER A 20 -8.76 2.70 1.02
N ARG A 21 -9.13 3.19 -0.17
CA ARG A 21 -9.21 2.36 -1.38
C ARG A 21 -7.82 1.96 -1.90
N ILE A 22 -6.83 2.85 -1.82
CA ILE A 22 -5.44 2.54 -2.17
C ILE A 22 -4.89 1.48 -1.20
N ALA A 23 -5.09 1.66 0.10
CA ALA A 23 -4.69 0.69 1.12
C ALA A 23 -5.33 -0.69 0.89
N CYS A 24 -6.64 -0.72 0.64
CA CYS A 24 -7.37 -1.95 0.35
C CYS A 24 -6.87 -2.64 -0.94
N HIS A 25 -6.55 -1.90 -1.99
CA HIS A 25 -6.01 -2.46 -3.23
C HIS A 25 -4.68 -3.21 -3.00
N PHE A 26 -3.77 -2.63 -2.21
CA PHE A 26 -2.50 -3.27 -1.86
C PHE A 26 -2.70 -4.47 -0.91
N ALA A 27 -3.58 -4.34 0.08
CA ALA A 27 -3.91 -5.46 0.97
C ALA A 27 -4.53 -6.65 0.20
N ASN A 28 -5.37 -6.38 -0.81
CA ASN A 28 -6.02 -7.41 -1.62
C ASN A 28 -5.04 -8.23 -2.47
N ILE A 29 -3.88 -7.66 -2.83
CA ILE A 29 -2.81 -8.39 -3.52
C ILE A 29 -1.79 -8.99 -2.56
N GLY A 30 -2.06 -8.98 -1.25
CA GLY A 30 -1.23 -9.59 -0.22
C GLY A 30 -0.02 -8.77 0.22
N VAL A 31 0.02 -7.47 -0.12
CA VAL A 31 1.06 -6.55 0.38
C VAL A 31 0.67 -6.08 1.78
N GLU A 32 1.63 -6.03 2.69
CA GLU A 32 1.41 -5.50 4.04
C GLU A 32 1.20 -3.99 3.97
N VAL A 33 0.07 -3.51 4.49
CA VAL A 33 -0.28 -2.08 4.43
C VAL A 33 -0.37 -1.49 5.83
N LEU A 34 0.34 -0.39 6.04
CA LEU A 34 0.17 0.49 7.19
C LEU A 34 -0.60 1.73 6.76
N LEU A 35 -1.82 1.91 7.26
CA LEU A 35 -2.59 3.14 7.06
C LEU A 35 -2.37 4.04 8.27
N LEU A 36 -1.81 5.23 8.04
CA LEU A 36 -1.62 6.26 9.07
C LEU A 36 -2.44 7.47 8.68
N ASP A 37 -3.12 8.09 9.63
CA ASP A 37 -3.88 9.33 9.43
C ASP A 37 -3.35 10.40 10.39
#